data_AF-A0A7X7SX65-F1
#
_entry.id   AF-A0A7X7SX65-F1
#
_cell.length_a   1.000
_cell.length_b   1.000
_cell.length_c   1.000
_cell.angle_alpha   90.00
_cell.angle_beta   90.00
_cell.angle_gamma   90.00
#
_symmetry.space_group_name_H-M   'P 1'
#
loop_
_entity.id
_entity.type
_entity.pdbx_description
1 polymer ?
#
loop_
_entity_poly.entity_id
_entity_poly.type
_entity_poly.pdbx_seq_one_letter_code
_entity_poly.pdbx_strand_id
1 'polypeptide(L)'
;MDEFKNTEELIKDLQFIKEAVKKNNSVLKRVPISEGLKQTALITGILIILISAAIILLECYYGSYSAIPGTVKLILYIVIAISAAAAAIKKITDILKVVRKSEQDISIMKLFNELYIRRFWTVVYPFFITITAFIIYFSVSGLARLIIPFTAVMASLVLFNIQPILNVRETAVSCHWLLFSGILSLFAAEKWNPLVILILTFGIGMILIYVSVKASYPKEKSGKLG
;
A
#
# COMPACT_ATOMS: atom_id res chain seq x y z
N MET A 1 15.60 -51.00 -27.49
CA MET A 1 14.87 -49.98 -28.29
C MET A 1 13.79 -49.30 -27.45
N ASP A 2 13.20 -49.99 -26.47
CA ASP A 2 12.22 -49.39 -25.52
C ASP A 2 12.81 -48.41 -24.50
N GLU A 3 14.07 -48.56 -24.09
CA GLU A 3 14.71 -47.62 -23.14
C GLU A 3 14.79 -46.18 -23.68
N PHE A 4 15.12 -46.00 -24.95
CA PHE A 4 15.22 -44.66 -25.57
C PHE A 4 13.87 -43.93 -25.59
N LYS A 5 12.77 -44.66 -25.74
CA LYS A 5 11.41 -44.12 -25.75
C LYS A 5 11.01 -43.58 -24.37
N ASN A 6 11.43 -44.27 -23.31
CA ASN A 6 11.18 -43.91 -21.92
C ASN A 6 11.93 -42.63 -21.52
N THR A 7 13.14 -42.44 -22.04
CA THR A 7 13.96 -41.24 -21.77
C THR A 7 13.37 -39.98 -22.43
N GLU A 8 12.82 -40.09 -23.64
CA GLU A 8 12.15 -38.96 -24.32
C GLU A 8 10.86 -38.52 -23.63
N GLU A 9 10.07 -39.47 -23.12
CA GLU A 9 8.87 -39.15 -22.32
C GLU A 9 9.23 -38.44 -21.02
N LEU A 10 10.26 -38.91 -20.29
CA LEU A 10 10.75 -38.26 -19.08
C LEU A 10 11.24 -36.83 -19.32
N ILE A 11 11.90 -36.56 -20.46
CA ILE A 11 12.35 -35.22 -20.83
C ILE A 11 11.16 -34.30 -21.12
N LYS A 12 10.12 -34.80 -21.81
CA LYS A 12 8.87 -34.04 -22.03
C LYS A 12 8.15 -33.72 -20.73
N ASP A 13 8.03 -34.69 -19.82
CA ASP A 13 7.40 -34.46 -18.52
C ASP A 13 8.18 -33.45 -17.67
N LEU A 14 9.51 -33.51 -17.68
CA LEU A 14 10.35 -32.49 -17.06
C LEU A 14 10.16 -31.10 -17.68
N GLN A 15 9.97 -31.01 -19.00
CA GLN A 15 9.65 -29.75 -19.67
C GLN A 15 8.26 -29.24 -19.27
N PHE A 16 7.25 -30.10 -19.21
CA PHE A 16 5.91 -29.73 -18.75
C PHE A 16 5.90 -29.29 -17.28
N ILE A 17 6.62 -29.99 -16.40
CA ILE A 17 6.78 -29.60 -15.00
C ILE A 17 7.51 -28.26 -14.92
N LYS A 18 8.59 -28.06 -15.69
CA LYS A 18 9.34 -26.80 -15.71
C LYS A 18 8.49 -25.64 -16.24
N GLU A 19 7.67 -25.87 -17.25
CA GLU A 19 6.72 -24.87 -17.77
C GLU A 19 5.59 -24.61 -16.79
N ALA A 20 5.03 -25.64 -16.16
CA ALA A 20 4.01 -25.49 -15.13
C ALA A 20 4.56 -24.71 -13.92
N VAL A 21 5.78 -25.00 -13.48
CA VAL A 21 6.48 -24.28 -12.41
C VAL A 21 6.82 -22.85 -12.83
N LYS A 22 7.24 -22.62 -14.08
CA LYS A 22 7.52 -21.28 -14.62
C LYS A 22 6.24 -20.46 -14.75
N LYS A 23 5.13 -21.06 -15.16
CA LYS A 23 3.80 -20.45 -15.26
C LYS A 23 3.19 -20.15 -13.89
N ASN A 24 3.54 -20.93 -12.86
CA ASN A 24 3.09 -20.73 -11.48
C ASN A 24 4.00 -19.77 -10.67
N ASN A 25 5.20 -19.47 -11.17
CA ASN A 25 6.06 -18.41 -10.66
C ASN A 25 5.70 -17.08 -11.35
N SER A 26 4.68 -16.40 -10.84
CA SER A 26 4.33 -15.05 -11.30
C SER A 26 5.54 -14.13 -11.25
N VAL A 27 5.69 -13.29 -12.28
CA VAL A 27 6.77 -12.30 -12.38
C VAL A 27 6.84 -11.42 -11.13
N LEU A 28 5.67 -11.15 -10.51
CA LEU A 28 5.53 -10.42 -9.26
C LEU A 28 6.32 -11.00 -8.09
N LYS A 29 6.59 -12.32 -8.06
CA LYS A 29 7.43 -12.93 -7.01
C LYS A 29 8.92 -12.60 -7.15
N ARG A 30 9.37 -12.22 -8.35
CA ARG A 30 10.78 -11.96 -8.69
C ARG A 30 11.13 -10.47 -8.64
N VAL A 31 10.15 -9.60 -8.84
CA VAL A 31 10.36 -8.14 -8.84
C VAL A 31 10.19 -7.59 -7.42
N PRO A 32 11.18 -6.86 -6.86
CA PRO A 32 11.05 -6.23 -5.55
C PRO A 32 10.12 -5.02 -5.62
N ILE A 33 8.80 -5.24 -5.64
CA ILE A 33 7.78 -4.19 -5.74
C ILE A 33 7.92 -3.18 -4.57
N SER A 34 8.36 -3.64 -3.40
CA SER A 34 8.66 -2.81 -2.24
C SER A 34 9.64 -1.68 -2.57
N GLU A 35 10.65 -1.94 -3.39
CA GLU A 35 11.65 -0.93 -3.76
C GLU A 35 11.02 0.20 -4.59
N GLY A 36 10.04 -0.11 -5.43
CA GLY A 36 9.26 0.90 -6.17
C GLY A 36 8.33 1.68 -5.25
N LEU A 37 7.79 1.05 -4.21
CA LEU A 37 6.87 1.73 -3.27
C LEU A 37 7.60 2.62 -2.26
N LYS A 38 8.87 2.37 -1.97
CA LYS A 38 9.65 3.06 -0.93
C LYS A 38 9.53 4.58 -0.96
N GLN A 39 9.86 5.20 -2.10
CA GLN A 39 9.88 6.66 -2.22
C GLN A 39 8.47 7.26 -2.19
N THR A 40 7.50 6.56 -2.79
CA THR A 40 6.10 6.99 -2.73
C THR A 40 5.59 6.91 -1.30
N ALA A 41 5.91 5.85 -0.55
CA ALA A 41 5.49 5.72 0.83
C ALA A 41 5.99 6.87 1.71
N LEU A 42 7.26 7.24 1.60
CA LEU A 42 7.83 8.37 2.33
C LEU A 42 7.10 9.68 2.02
N ILE A 43 6.91 9.99 0.73
CA ILE A 43 6.25 11.23 0.31
C ILE A 43 4.81 11.27 0.80
N THR A 44 4.07 10.17 0.65
CA THR A 44 2.69 10.08 1.14
C THR A 44 2.62 10.25 2.66
N GLY A 45 3.52 9.62 3.42
CA GLY A 45 3.58 9.78 4.87
C GLY A 45 3.83 11.23 5.28
N ILE A 46 4.82 11.90 4.66
CA ILE A 46 5.12 13.31 4.92
C ILE A 46 3.94 14.21 4.54
N LEU A 47 3.30 13.98 3.40
CA LEU A 47 2.14 14.76 2.97
C LEU A 47 0.96 14.62 3.95
N ILE A 48 0.67 13.40 4.41
CA ILE A 48 -0.37 13.16 5.42
C ILE A 48 -0.05 13.96 6.70
N ILE A 49 1.20 13.94 7.16
CA ILE A 49 1.63 14.66 8.36
C ILE A 49 1.49 16.17 8.17
N LEU A 50 2.03 16.71 7.07
CA LEU A 50 2.00 18.16 6.81
C LEU A 50 0.57 18.69 6.65
N ILE A 51 -0.28 17.99 5.90
CA ILE A 51 -1.67 18.38 5.69
C ILE A 51 -2.44 18.31 7.02
N SER A 52 -2.28 17.23 7.78
CA SER A 52 -2.95 17.07 9.07
C SER A 52 -2.51 18.15 10.06
N ALA A 53 -1.21 18.43 10.14
CA ALA A 53 -0.67 19.49 10.98
C ALA A 53 -1.18 20.88 10.56
N ALA A 54 -1.26 21.16 9.25
CA ALA A 54 -1.81 22.41 8.73
C ALA A 54 -3.28 22.60 9.13
N ILE A 55 -4.10 21.54 9.05
CA ILE A 55 -5.50 21.61 9.50
C ILE A 55 -5.57 21.84 11.01
N ILE A 56 -4.76 21.14 11.81
CA ILE A 56 -4.71 21.36 13.27
C ILE A 56 -4.35 22.81 13.60
N LEU A 57 -3.35 23.39 12.91
CA LEU A 57 -2.97 24.80 13.11
C LEU A 57 -4.11 25.76 12.73
N LEU A 58 -4.84 25.48 11.66
CA LEU A 58 -6.02 26.27 11.28
C LEU A 58 -7.15 26.13 12.31
N GLU A 59 -7.38 24.93 12.85
CA GLU A 59 -8.34 24.71 13.94
C GLU A 59 -7.94 25.49 15.20
N CYS A 60 -6.66 25.53 15.55
CA CYS A 60 -6.17 26.32 16.67
C CYS A 60 -6.33 27.83 16.45
N TYR A 61 -6.10 28.31 15.23
CA TYR A 61 -6.21 29.74 14.91
C TYR A 61 -7.66 30.24 14.83
N TYR A 62 -8.55 29.47 14.18
CA TYR A 62 -9.98 29.83 14.02
C TYR A 62 -10.88 29.28 15.14
N GLY A 63 -10.33 28.49 16.08
CA GLY A 63 -11.03 27.87 17.21
C GLY A 63 -11.77 26.57 16.89
N SER A 64 -12.22 26.36 15.66
CA SER A 64 -12.86 25.12 15.21
C SER A 64 -12.82 24.96 13.69
N TYR A 65 -12.97 23.73 13.19
CA TYR A 65 -13.03 23.48 11.75
C TYR A 65 -14.21 24.19 11.07
N SER A 66 -15.37 24.28 11.74
CA SER A 66 -16.54 24.96 11.20
C SER A 66 -16.30 26.46 11.02
N ALA A 67 -15.53 27.09 11.91
CA ALA A 67 -15.20 28.52 11.86
C ALA A 67 -14.19 28.91 10.77
N ILE A 68 -13.46 27.95 10.18
CA ILE A 68 -12.50 28.25 9.11
C ILE A 68 -13.26 28.79 7.86
N PRO A 69 -12.81 29.91 7.24
CA PRO A 69 -13.42 30.47 6.04
C PRO A 69 -13.53 29.46 4.90
N GLY A 70 -14.64 29.51 4.16
CA GLY A 70 -14.91 28.58 3.05
C GLY A 70 -13.83 28.61 1.96
N THR A 71 -13.26 29.77 1.67
CA THR A 71 -12.16 29.94 0.72
C THR A 71 -10.90 29.16 1.12
N VAL A 72 -10.54 29.20 2.41
CA VAL A 72 -9.40 28.45 2.95
C VAL A 72 -9.64 26.95 2.88
N LYS A 73 -10.84 26.48 3.24
CA LYS A 73 -11.24 25.05 3.11
C LYS A 73 -11.15 24.58 1.65
N LEU A 74 -11.63 25.39 0.71
CA LEU A 74 -11.58 25.08 -0.71
C LEU A 74 -10.14 24.92 -1.20
N ILE A 75 -9.25 25.86 -0.85
CA ILE A 75 -7.82 25.77 -1.19
C ILE A 75 -7.22 24.49 -0.61
N LEU A 76 -7.53 24.17 0.66
CA LEU A 76 -7.05 22.96 1.32
C LEU A 76 -7.49 21.69 0.58
N TYR A 77 -8.76 21.59 0.18
CA TYR A 77 -9.25 20.45 -0.59
C TYR A 77 -8.59 20.31 -1.96
N ILE A 78 -8.32 21.43 -2.66
CA ILE A 78 -7.58 21.40 -3.92
C ILE A 78 -6.17 20.86 -3.69
N VAL A 79 -5.47 21.33 -2.66
CA VAL A 79 -4.11 20.85 -2.32
C VAL A 79 -4.13 19.35 -1.98
N ILE A 80 -5.11 18.89 -1.22
CA ILE A 80 -5.29 17.46 -0.89
C ILE A 80 -5.50 16.64 -2.17
N ALA A 81 -6.41 17.08 -3.04
CA ALA A 81 -6.74 16.37 -4.28
C ALA A 81 -5.53 16.27 -5.22
N ILE A 82 -4.81 17.38 -5.43
CA ILE A 82 -3.59 17.40 -6.24
C ILE A 82 -2.51 16.50 -5.63
N SER A 83 -2.31 16.56 -4.32
CA SER A 83 -1.33 15.74 -3.60
C SER A 83 -1.64 14.25 -3.72
N ALA A 84 -2.91 13.87 -3.59
CA ALA A 84 -3.37 12.49 -3.75
C ALA A 84 -3.17 11.99 -5.19
N ALA A 85 -3.52 12.81 -6.19
CA ALA A 85 -3.32 12.47 -7.60
C ALA A 85 -1.82 12.32 -7.93
N ALA A 86 -0.98 13.24 -7.47
CA ALA A 86 0.47 13.20 -7.66
C ALA A 86 1.08 11.95 -7.01
N ALA A 87 0.67 11.60 -5.79
CA ALA A 87 1.11 10.38 -5.11
C ALA A 87 0.68 9.11 -5.86
N ALA A 88 -0.55 9.06 -6.38
CA ALA A 88 -1.05 7.93 -7.16
C ALA A 88 -0.27 7.75 -8.48
N ILE A 89 -0.04 8.83 -9.23
CA ILE A 89 0.77 8.81 -10.46
C ILE A 89 2.18 8.33 -10.15
N LYS A 90 2.83 8.94 -9.15
CA LYS A 90 4.19 8.59 -8.76
C LYS A 90 4.32 7.13 -8.32
N LYS A 91 3.34 6.61 -7.58
CA LYS A 91 3.28 5.18 -7.20
C LYS A 91 3.33 4.28 -8.43
N ILE A 92 2.50 4.57 -9.44
CA ILE A 92 2.44 3.77 -10.68
C ILE A 92 3.77 3.89 -11.42
N THR A 93 4.30 5.10 -11.59
CA THR A 93 5.57 5.34 -12.28
C THR A 93 6.74 4.64 -11.59
N ASP A 94 6.83 4.68 -10.27
CA ASP A 94 7.91 4.05 -9.51
C ASP A 94 7.85 2.51 -9.63
N ILE A 95 6.65 1.91 -9.56
CA ILE A 95 6.47 0.47 -9.79
C ILE A 95 6.90 0.09 -11.21
N LEU A 96 6.43 0.83 -12.23
CA LEU A 96 6.79 0.57 -13.62
C LEU A 96 8.29 0.69 -13.88
N LYS A 97 8.95 1.66 -13.24
CA LYS A 97 10.41 1.84 -13.34
C LYS A 97 11.16 0.64 -12.77
N VAL A 98 10.68 0.05 -11.68
CA VAL A 98 11.30 -1.16 -11.09
C VAL A 98 11.03 -2.39 -11.95
N VAL A 99 9.81 -2.55 -12.46
CA VAL A 99 9.45 -3.67 -13.34
C VAL A 99 10.28 -3.67 -14.62
N ARG A 100 10.38 -2.51 -15.31
CA ARG A 100 11.16 -2.36 -16.55
C ARG A 100 12.66 -2.62 -16.37
N LYS A 101 13.19 -2.44 -15.15
CA LYS A 101 14.59 -2.80 -14.83
C LYS A 101 14.80 -4.30 -14.71
N SER A 102 13.77 -5.06 -14.35
CA SER A 102 13.86 -6.51 -14.13
C SER A 102 13.54 -7.31 -15.39
N GLU A 103 12.60 -6.84 -16.22
CA GLU A 103 12.25 -7.46 -17.50
C GLU A 103 11.97 -6.35 -18.54
N GLN A 104 12.67 -6.39 -19.68
CA GLN A 104 12.66 -5.29 -20.67
C GLN A 104 11.35 -5.17 -21.47
N ASP A 105 10.49 -6.20 -21.50
CA ASP A 105 9.30 -6.27 -22.40
C ASP A 105 7.94 -6.37 -21.70
N ILE A 106 7.82 -6.00 -20.42
CA ILE A 106 6.52 -6.02 -19.74
C ILE A 106 5.72 -4.75 -20.04
N SER A 107 4.64 -4.90 -20.82
CA SER A 107 3.61 -3.87 -20.99
C SER A 107 2.81 -3.63 -19.70
N ILE A 108 2.40 -2.39 -19.46
CA ILE A 108 1.54 -1.98 -18.33
C ILE A 108 0.30 -2.87 -18.24
N MET A 109 -0.31 -3.19 -19.39
CA MET A 109 -1.52 -3.98 -19.42
C MET A 109 -1.29 -5.43 -18.97
N LYS A 110 -0.11 -5.98 -19.28
CA LYS A 110 0.30 -7.31 -18.81
C LYS A 110 0.53 -7.31 -17.30
N LEU A 111 1.18 -6.26 -16.77
CA LEU A 111 1.35 -6.07 -15.32
C LEU A 111 -0.01 -5.97 -14.61
N PHE A 112 -0.94 -5.17 -15.15
CA PHE A 112 -2.29 -5.06 -14.59
C PHE A 112 -3.03 -6.40 -14.64
N ASN A 113 -2.98 -7.12 -15.76
CA ASN A 113 -3.59 -8.46 -15.85
C ASN A 113 -2.97 -9.48 -14.88
N GLU A 114 -1.67 -9.37 -14.59
CA GLU A 114 -0.99 -10.20 -13.59
C GLU A 114 -1.24 -9.74 -12.14
N LEU A 115 -1.45 -8.46 -11.87
CA LEU A 115 -1.82 -7.94 -10.55
C LEU A 115 -3.30 -8.18 -10.26
N TYR A 116 -4.14 -8.12 -11.29
CA TYR A 116 -5.59 -8.36 -11.26
C TYR A 116 -5.91 -9.85 -11.40
N ILE A 117 -5.07 -10.72 -10.83
CA ILE A 117 -5.43 -12.14 -10.68
C ILE A 117 -6.72 -12.21 -9.87
N ARG A 118 -7.65 -13.08 -10.29
CA ARG A 118 -8.95 -13.34 -9.63
C ARG A 118 -8.83 -13.41 -8.09
N ARG A 119 -7.76 -14.03 -7.58
CA ARG A 119 -7.42 -14.13 -6.16
C ARG A 119 -7.24 -12.78 -5.45
N PHE A 120 -6.61 -11.79 -6.09
CA PHE A 120 -6.43 -10.45 -5.52
C PHE A 120 -7.79 -9.79 -5.28
N TRP A 121 -8.68 -9.82 -6.29
CA TRP A 121 -10.02 -9.26 -6.18
C TRP A 121 -10.90 -9.98 -5.16
N THR A 122 -10.83 -11.32 -5.10
CA THR A 122 -11.56 -12.09 -4.08
C THR A 122 -11.17 -11.69 -2.66
N VAL A 123 -9.92 -11.26 -2.45
CA VAL A 123 -9.46 -10.76 -1.16
C VAL A 123 -9.87 -9.29 -0.96
N VAL A 124 -9.57 -8.39 -1.89
CA VAL A 124 -9.72 -6.93 -1.68
C VAL A 124 -11.17 -6.47 -1.70
N TYR A 125 -12.00 -7.05 -2.57
CA TYR A 125 -13.39 -6.65 -2.78
C TYR A 125 -14.25 -6.67 -1.50
N PRO A 126 -14.28 -7.75 -0.69
CA PRO A 126 -15.07 -7.77 0.53
C PRO A 126 -14.63 -6.68 1.52
N PHE A 127 -13.33 -6.47 1.72
CA PHE A 127 -12.84 -5.41 2.59
C PHE A 127 -13.23 -4.02 2.08
N PHE A 128 -13.20 -3.78 0.77
CA PHE A 128 -13.62 -2.51 0.19
C PHE A 128 -15.10 -2.21 0.46
N ILE A 129 -15.97 -3.22 0.30
CA ILE A 129 -17.39 -3.10 0.65
C ILE A 129 -17.53 -2.82 2.14
N THR A 130 -16.87 -3.60 3.00
CA THR A 130 -16.97 -3.42 4.45
C THR A 130 -16.49 -2.02 4.87
N ILE A 131 -15.35 -1.56 4.36
CA ILE A 131 -14.85 -0.21 4.66
C ILE A 131 -15.88 0.85 4.25
N THR A 132 -16.41 0.76 3.04
CA THR A 132 -17.39 1.73 2.52
C THR A 132 -18.68 1.73 3.36
N ALA A 133 -19.22 0.55 3.66
CA ALA A 133 -20.43 0.40 4.46
C ALA A 133 -20.26 0.98 5.88
N PHE A 134 -19.14 0.70 6.54
CA PHE A 134 -18.86 1.22 7.88
C PHE A 134 -18.55 2.73 7.88
N ILE A 135 -17.92 3.29 6.84
CA ILE A 135 -17.76 4.74 6.71
C ILE A 135 -19.12 5.43 6.66
N ILE A 136 -20.05 4.92 5.85
CA ILE A 136 -21.41 5.46 5.75
C ILE A 136 -22.12 5.32 7.09
N TYR A 137 -22.08 4.13 7.69
CA TYR A 137 -22.71 3.86 8.98
C TYR A 137 -22.21 4.79 10.11
N PHE A 138 -20.89 4.96 10.24
CA PHE A 138 -20.31 5.85 11.25
C PHE A 138 -20.62 7.32 11.00
N SER A 139 -20.69 7.73 9.72
CA SER A 139 -21.06 9.10 9.35
C SER A 139 -22.50 9.42 9.76
N VAL A 140 -23.44 8.50 9.48
CA VAL A 140 -24.87 8.67 9.81
C VAL A 140 -25.13 8.56 11.32
N SER A 141 -24.39 7.69 12.02
CA SER A 141 -24.58 7.44 13.45
C SER A 141 -23.91 8.48 14.36
N GLY A 142 -23.30 9.53 13.80
CA GLY A 142 -22.56 10.54 14.58
C GLY A 142 -21.23 10.05 15.14
N LEU A 143 -20.75 8.88 14.70
CA LEU A 143 -19.51 8.23 15.15
C LEU A 143 -18.33 8.48 14.18
N ALA A 144 -18.34 9.61 13.47
CA ALA A 144 -17.36 9.93 12.42
C ALA A 144 -15.89 9.87 12.90
N ARG A 145 -15.64 10.07 14.20
CA ARG A 145 -14.31 9.96 14.82
C ARG A 145 -13.72 8.54 14.72
N LEU A 146 -14.57 7.52 14.60
CA LEU A 146 -14.15 6.11 14.48
C LEU A 146 -13.72 5.72 13.06
N ILE A 147 -13.96 6.57 12.05
CA ILE A 147 -13.65 6.26 10.65
C ILE A 147 -12.15 5.99 10.46
N ILE A 148 -11.30 6.88 10.97
CA ILE A 148 -9.84 6.78 10.80
C ILE A 148 -9.26 5.55 11.51
N PRO A 149 -9.52 5.30 12.81
CA PRO A 149 -8.98 4.10 13.48
C PRO A 149 -9.53 2.81 12.87
N PHE A 150 -10.82 2.75 12.50
CA PHE A 150 -11.38 1.58 11.82
C PHE A 150 -10.75 1.33 10.46
N THR A 151 -10.59 2.37 9.63
CA THR A 151 -9.95 2.24 8.33
C THR A 151 -8.48 1.85 8.45
N ALA A 152 -7.75 2.29 9.49
CA ALA A 152 -6.39 1.84 9.76
C ALA A 152 -6.33 0.32 10.06
N VAL A 153 -7.23 -0.18 10.91
CA VAL A 153 -7.35 -1.61 11.22
C VAL A 153 -7.67 -2.41 9.95
N MET A 154 -8.69 -2.00 9.21
CA MET A 154 -9.11 -2.68 7.98
C MET A 154 -8.04 -2.64 6.90
N ALA A 155 -7.36 -1.51 6.72
CA ALA A 155 -6.23 -1.39 5.81
C ALA A 155 -5.10 -2.34 6.20
N SER A 156 -4.79 -2.47 7.49
CA SER A 156 -3.80 -3.44 7.94
C SER A 156 -4.22 -4.87 7.63
N LEU A 157 -5.47 -5.25 7.86
CA LEU A 157 -5.96 -6.60 7.57
C LEU A 157 -5.90 -6.90 6.07
N VAL A 158 -6.27 -5.93 5.23
CA VAL A 158 -6.10 -6.02 3.77
C VAL A 158 -4.63 -6.25 3.41
N LEU A 159 -3.73 -5.44 3.96
CA LEU A 159 -2.30 -5.56 3.68
C LEU A 159 -1.72 -6.90 4.14
N PHE A 160 -2.15 -7.44 5.30
CA PHE A 160 -1.76 -8.79 5.74
C PHE A 160 -2.19 -9.88 4.75
N ASN A 161 -3.39 -9.77 4.17
CA ASN A 161 -3.87 -10.75 3.21
C ASN A 161 -3.23 -10.59 1.82
N ILE A 162 -2.86 -9.37 1.43
CA ILE A 162 -2.17 -9.09 0.16
C ILE A 162 -0.69 -9.46 0.22
N GLN A 163 -0.06 -9.36 1.39
CA GLN A 163 1.38 -9.54 1.56
C GLN A 163 1.91 -10.88 0.99
N PRO A 164 1.30 -12.05 1.26
CA PRO A 164 1.74 -13.32 0.67
C PRO A 164 1.54 -13.39 -0.85
N ILE A 165 0.57 -12.64 -1.39
CA ILE A 165 0.26 -12.60 -2.82
C ILE A 165 1.33 -11.78 -3.57
N LEU A 166 1.75 -10.66 -3.00
CA LEU A 166 2.75 -9.77 -3.61
C LEU A 166 4.20 -10.08 -3.19
N ASN A 167 4.41 -11.00 -2.25
CA ASN A 167 5.72 -11.35 -1.69
C ASN A 167 6.49 -10.13 -1.12
N VAL A 168 5.78 -9.17 -0.54
CA VAL A 168 6.36 -7.92 0.01
C VAL A 168 6.53 -8.06 1.52
N ARG A 169 7.60 -8.70 1.98
CA ARG A 169 7.81 -8.93 3.42
C ARG A 169 8.07 -7.63 4.20
N GLU A 170 8.60 -6.62 3.52
CA GLU A 170 8.99 -5.34 4.12
C GLU A 170 7.80 -4.52 4.62
N THR A 171 6.58 -4.77 4.11
CA THR A 171 5.38 -4.09 4.61
C THR A 171 4.86 -4.66 5.93
N ALA A 172 5.39 -5.81 6.40
CA ALA A 172 4.93 -6.45 7.64
C ALA A 172 4.97 -5.48 8.83
N VAL A 173 6.07 -4.73 8.99
CA VAL A 173 6.24 -3.79 10.11
C VAL A 173 5.16 -2.72 10.07
N SER A 174 4.86 -2.17 8.90
CA SER A 174 3.80 -1.18 8.75
C SER A 174 2.40 -1.77 8.96
N CYS A 175 2.16 -3.03 8.60
CA CYS A 175 0.90 -3.71 8.90
C CYS A 175 0.72 -3.81 10.42
N HIS A 176 1.69 -4.36 11.14
CA HIS A 176 1.62 -4.46 12.60
C HIS A 176 1.45 -3.08 13.25
N TRP A 177 2.14 -2.06 12.75
CA TRP A 177 1.97 -0.69 13.23
C TRP A 177 0.55 -0.17 13.01
N LEU A 178 0.01 -0.29 11.79
CA LEU A 178 -1.35 0.17 11.48
C LEU A 178 -2.41 -0.58 12.29
N LEU A 179 -2.25 -1.89 12.48
CA LEU A 179 -3.14 -2.69 13.31
C LEU A 179 -3.09 -2.24 14.77
N PHE A 180 -1.89 -2.17 15.35
CA PHE A 180 -1.69 -1.79 16.74
C PHE A 180 -2.16 -0.36 17.00
N SER A 181 -1.69 0.60 16.20
CA SER A 181 -2.08 2.01 16.33
C SER A 181 -3.57 2.22 16.03
N GLY A 182 -4.14 1.50 15.08
CA GLY A 182 -5.57 1.54 14.76
C GLY A 182 -6.44 1.04 15.92
N ILE A 183 -6.11 -0.13 16.49
CA ILE A 183 -6.80 -0.68 17.67
C ILE A 183 -6.66 0.25 18.87
N LEU A 184 -5.43 0.71 19.17
CA LEU A 184 -5.19 1.65 20.26
C LEU A 184 -6.01 2.94 20.08
N SER A 185 -6.09 3.42 18.84
CA SER A 185 -6.84 4.63 18.50
C SER A 185 -8.35 4.44 18.58
N LEU A 186 -8.89 3.22 18.45
CA LEU A 186 -10.32 2.96 18.71
C LEU A 186 -10.70 3.31 20.16
N PHE A 187 -9.84 2.98 21.13
CA PHE A 187 -10.06 3.29 22.54
C PHE A 187 -9.78 4.76 22.89
N ALA A 188 -8.94 5.43 22.10
CA ALA A 188 -8.58 6.84 22.30
C ALA A 188 -9.39 7.83 21.43
N ALA A 189 -10.24 7.34 20.52
CA ALA A 189 -10.93 8.15 19.51
C ALA A 189 -11.83 9.24 20.07
N GLU A 190 -12.36 9.05 21.28
CA GLU A 190 -13.19 10.07 21.93
C GLU A 190 -12.38 11.25 22.45
N LYS A 191 -11.14 10.99 22.89
CA LYS A 191 -10.27 11.97 23.55
C LYS A 191 -9.33 12.69 22.59
N TRP A 192 -8.89 12.01 21.54
CA TRP A 192 -7.86 12.53 20.64
C TRP A 192 -8.47 13.16 19.38
N ASN A 193 -7.82 14.21 18.87
CA ASN A 193 -8.21 14.81 17.60
C ASN A 193 -8.02 13.75 16.47
N PRO A 194 -9.02 13.52 15.60
CA PRO A 194 -8.93 12.56 14.50
C PRO A 194 -7.70 12.77 13.59
N LEU A 195 -7.24 14.01 13.42
CA LEU A 195 -6.06 14.34 12.62
C LEU A 195 -4.77 13.83 13.27
N VAL A 196 -4.68 13.84 14.60
CA VAL A 196 -3.56 13.23 15.33
C VAL A 196 -3.56 11.72 15.15
N ILE A 197 -4.74 11.10 15.18
CA ILE A 197 -4.90 9.67 14.91
C ILE A 197 -4.46 9.36 13.47
N LEU A 198 -4.81 10.20 12.49
CA LEU A 198 -4.40 10.05 11.09
C LEU A 198 -2.87 10.10 10.92
N ILE A 199 -2.22 11.03 11.61
CA ILE A 199 -0.76 11.14 11.66
C ILE A 199 -0.14 9.86 12.26
N LEU A 200 -0.63 9.44 13.43
CA LEU A 200 -0.09 8.29 14.15
C LEU A 200 -0.25 6.98 13.38
N THR A 201 -1.39 6.78 12.74
CA THR A 201 -1.72 5.57 11.99
C THR A 201 -1.06 5.61 10.61
N PHE A 202 -1.65 6.35 9.67
CA PHE A 202 -1.23 6.36 8.27
C PHE A 202 0.05 7.15 8.02
N GLY A 203 0.23 8.30 8.69
CA GLY A 203 1.44 9.11 8.52
C GLY A 203 2.71 8.35 8.90
N ILE A 204 2.80 7.90 10.15
CA ILE A 204 3.94 7.13 10.66
C ILE A 204 4.02 5.75 10.01
N GLY A 205 2.88 5.07 9.79
CA GLY A 205 2.86 3.78 9.10
C GLY A 205 3.56 3.82 7.74
N MET A 206 3.28 4.85 6.94
CA MET A 206 3.91 5.03 5.63
C MET A 206 5.41 5.35 5.71
N ILE A 207 5.85 6.08 6.74
CA ILE A 207 7.29 6.29 7.01
C ILE A 207 7.97 4.97 7.42
N LEU A 208 7.29 4.14 8.22
CA LEU A 208 7.81 2.83 8.62
C LEU A 208 7.98 1.90 7.43
N ILE A 209 7.12 1.97 6.40
CA ILE A 209 7.35 1.25 5.14
C ILE A 209 8.67 1.70 4.52
N TYR A 210 8.91 3.00 4.39
CA TYR A 210 10.17 3.51 3.83
C TYR A 210 11.40 2.99 4.59
N VAL A 211 11.38 3.09 5.92
CA VAL A 211 12.47 2.63 6.78
C VAL A 211 12.68 1.11 6.65
N SER A 212 11.60 0.34 6.66
CA SER A 212 11.65 -1.12 6.57
C SER A 212 12.22 -1.57 5.22
N VAL A 213 11.76 -0.99 4.11
CA VAL A 213 12.30 -1.31 2.78
C VAL A 213 13.77 -0.90 2.67
N LYS A 214 14.14 0.28 3.21
CA LYS A 214 15.55 0.72 3.20
C LYS A 214 16.45 -0.20 4.02
N ALA A 215 15.95 -0.74 5.15
CA ALA A 215 16.68 -1.68 6.00
C ALA A 215 16.84 -3.06 5.34
N SER A 216 15.84 -3.52 4.57
CA SER A 216 15.89 -4.81 3.86
C SER A 216 16.77 -4.79 2.60
N TYR A 217 17.02 -3.62 2.02
CA TYR A 217 17.90 -3.44 0.85
C TYR A 217 19.07 -2.47 1.15
N PRO A 218 20.02 -2.85 2.04
CA PRO A 218 21.24 -2.08 2.24
C PRO A 218 22.04 -2.01 0.92
N LYS A 219 22.69 -0.87 0.66
CA LYS A 219 23.39 -0.50 -0.60
C LYS A 219 24.63 -1.39 -0.93
N GLU A 220 24.59 -2.69 -0.72
CA GLU A 220 25.77 -3.56 -0.78
C GLU A 220 26.12 -4.10 -2.18
N LYS A 221 25.49 -3.58 -3.24
CA LYS A 221 25.85 -3.85 -4.65
C LYS A 221 26.13 -2.61 -5.50
N SER A 222 26.45 -1.47 -4.88
CA SER A 222 26.85 -0.25 -5.60
C SER A 222 28.36 -0.11 -5.82
N GLY A 223 29.18 -1.08 -5.37
CA GLY A 223 30.64 -0.97 -5.37
C GLY A 223 31.42 -2.10 -6.05
N LYS A 224 30.77 -3.05 -6.71
CA LYS A 224 31.46 -4.15 -7.42
C LYS A 224 30.76 -4.47 -8.74
N LEU A 225 30.86 -3.54 -9.67
CA LEU A 225 30.72 -3.72 -11.13
C LEU A 225 31.39 -2.48 -11.75
N GLY A 226 32.67 -2.32 -11.42
CA GLY A 226 33.65 -1.54 -12.17
C GLY A 226 34.70 -2.52 -12.66
#